data_AF-A0A951K2F4-F1
#
_entry.id   AF-A0A951K2F4-F1
#
_cell.length_a   1.000
_cell.length_b   1.000
_cell.length_c   1.000
_cell.angle_alpha   90.00
_cell.angle_beta   90.00
_cell.angle_gamma   90.00
#
_symmetry.space_group_name_H-M   'P 1'
#
loop_
_entity.id
_entity.type
_entity.pdbx_description
1 polymer ?
#
loop_
_entity_poly.entity_id
_entity_poly.type
_entity_poly.pdbx_seq_one_letter_code
_entity_poly.pdbx_strand_id
1 'polypeptide(L)'
;MRLARGRLAAVSVRATFGAGLWVGSMVGLVLGSILGALLAWFAGTMLDWQRDLAFTLGVARTLLPLGDQVALLRWIALNWFVAIPVAALVVAALTGLVGGLIGAVLAASYNRSPRHAAVVVELPDEGEELDPEPG
;
A
#
# COMPACT_ATOMS: atom_id res chain seq x y z
N MET A 1 -6.63 -19.84 41.57
CA MET A 1 -6.39 -18.81 40.54
C MET A 1 -5.49 -17.72 41.10
N ARG A 2 -4.20 -17.73 40.72
CA ARG A 2 -3.26 -16.65 41.08
C ARG A 2 -3.18 -15.64 39.93
N LEU A 3 -3.59 -14.40 40.19
CA LEU A 3 -3.40 -13.28 39.27
C LEU A 3 -1.95 -12.80 39.39
N ALA A 4 -1.11 -13.08 38.38
CA ALA A 4 0.22 -12.51 38.30
C ALA A 4 0.16 -11.18 37.52
N ARG A 5 0.68 -10.09 38.11
CA ARG A 5 0.89 -8.85 37.35
C ARG A 5 2.06 -9.05 36.40
N GLY A 6 1.75 -9.30 35.14
CA GLY A 6 2.71 -9.20 34.04
C GLY A 6 2.88 -7.76 33.57
N ARG A 7 4.06 -7.40 33.10
CA ARG A 7 4.24 -6.21 32.27
C ARG A 7 4.00 -6.64 30.83
N LEU A 8 3.26 -5.84 30.04
CA LEU A 8 3.17 -6.09 28.60
C LEU A 8 4.58 -6.24 28.03
N ALA A 9 4.82 -7.42 27.45
CA ALA A 9 5.95 -7.65 26.58
C ALA A 9 5.89 -6.61 25.46
N ALA A 10 7.02 -5.97 25.17
CA ALA A 10 7.14 -4.90 24.20
C ALA A 10 6.37 -5.18 22.89
N VAL A 11 5.74 -4.14 22.33
CA VAL A 11 5.09 -4.21 21.01
C VAL A 11 6.15 -4.56 19.97
N SER A 12 5.91 -5.63 19.21
CA SER A 12 6.85 -6.07 18.18
C SER A 12 6.87 -5.09 17.01
N VAL A 13 7.96 -4.31 16.90
CA VAL A 13 8.19 -3.36 15.79
C VAL A 13 8.11 -4.06 14.43
N ARG A 14 8.61 -5.31 14.34
CA ARG A 14 8.55 -6.09 13.10
C ARG A 14 7.11 -6.46 12.72
N ALA A 15 6.28 -6.81 13.70
CA ALA A 15 4.87 -7.12 13.45
C ALA A 15 4.10 -5.88 13.02
N THR A 16 4.30 -4.74 13.69
CA THR A 16 3.61 -3.48 13.33
C THR A 16 4.09 -2.91 12.00
N PHE A 17 5.38 -3.06 11.66
CA PHE A 17 5.90 -2.75 10.33
C PHE A 17 5.22 -3.60 9.26
N GLY A 18 5.13 -4.92 9.46
CA GLY A 18 4.47 -5.83 8.51
C GLY A 18 2.99 -5.50 8.32
N ALA A 19 2.27 -5.21 9.40
CA ALA A 19 0.87 -4.79 9.33
C ALA A 19 0.71 -3.45 8.58
N GLY A 20 1.57 -2.47 8.87
CA GLY A 20 1.60 -1.19 8.17
C GLY A 20 1.93 -1.34 6.68
N LEU A 21 2.88 -2.22 6.34
CA LEU A 21 3.26 -2.54 4.97
C LEU A 21 2.09 -3.16 4.21
N TRP A 22 1.36 -4.07 4.83
CA TRP A 22 0.20 -4.72 4.24
C TRP A 22 -0.92 -3.72 3.96
N VAL A 23 -1.34 -2.96 4.97
CA VAL A 23 -2.42 -1.97 4.84
C VAL A 23 -2.05 -0.88 3.85
N GLY A 24 -0.82 -0.34 3.95
CA GLY A 24 -0.31 0.67 3.03
C GLY A 24 -0.26 0.16 1.59
N SER A 25 0.16 -1.09 1.37
CA SER A 25 0.18 -1.71 0.03
C SER A 25 -1.22 -1.84 -0.55
N MET A 26 -2.22 -2.27 0.23
CA MET A 26 -3.60 -2.40 -0.24
C MET A 26 -4.20 -1.06 -0.68
N VAL A 27 -3.99 -0.01 0.12
CA VAL A 27 -4.42 1.35 -0.24
C VAL A 27 -3.71 1.83 -1.50
N GLY A 28 -2.40 1.59 -1.61
CA GLY A 28 -1.65 2.00 -2.79
C GLY A 28 -1.99 1.23 -4.06
N LEU A 29 -2.39 -0.04 -3.96
CA LEU A 29 -2.89 -0.80 -5.11
C LEU A 29 -4.15 -0.14 -5.68
N VAL A 30 -5.10 0.25 -4.82
CA VAL A 30 -6.32 0.93 -5.25
C VAL A 30 -5.99 2.29 -5.87
N LEU A 31 -5.23 3.13 -5.15
CA LEU A 31 -4.89 4.47 -5.63
C LEU A 31 -4.04 4.44 -6.91
N GLY A 32 -3.08 3.53 -7.00
CA GLY A 32 -2.24 3.37 -8.17
C GLY A 32 -2.98 2.77 -9.37
N SER A 33 -3.98 1.91 -9.14
CA SER A 33 -4.87 1.43 -10.21
C SER A 33 -5.70 2.59 -10.78
N ILE A 34 -6.25 3.44 -9.91
CA ILE A 34 -6.99 4.65 -10.32
C ILE A 34 -6.05 5.59 -11.10
N LEU A 35 -4.85 5.85 -10.58
CA LEU A 35 -3.86 6.69 -11.26
C LEU A 35 -3.49 6.13 -12.64
N GLY A 36 -3.19 4.84 -12.73
CA GLY A 36 -2.88 4.17 -14.00
C GLY A 36 -4.04 4.26 -15.00
N ALA A 37 -5.28 4.09 -14.53
CA ALA A 37 -6.47 4.19 -15.37
C ALA A 37 -6.65 5.62 -15.89
N LEU A 38 -6.45 6.63 -15.04
CA LEU A 38 -6.48 8.04 -15.43
C LEU A 38 -5.40 8.37 -16.46
N LEU A 39 -4.18 7.85 -16.30
CA LEU A 39 -3.10 8.04 -17.27
C LEU A 39 -3.42 7.41 -18.63
N ALA A 40 -3.92 6.17 -18.63
CA ALA A 40 -4.31 5.48 -19.86
C ALA A 40 -5.47 6.18 -20.58
N TRP A 41 -6.49 6.59 -19.83
CA TRP A 41 -7.62 7.35 -20.34
C TRP A 41 -7.17 8.69 -20.91
N PHE A 42 -6.39 9.47 -20.15
CA PHE A 42 -5.89 10.78 -20.57
C PHE A 42 -5.07 10.68 -21.85
N ALA A 43 -4.22 9.66 -21.97
CA ALA A 43 -3.44 9.43 -23.18
C ALA A 43 -4.32 9.20 -24.42
N GLY A 44 -5.40 8.42 -24.27
CA GLY A 44 -6.40 8.22 -25.33
C GLY A 44 -7.11 9.52 -25.71
N THR A 45 -7.65 10.23 -24.71
CA THR A 45 -8.36 11.51 -24.93
C THR A 45 -7.47 12.56 -25.61
N MET A 46 -6.19 12.64 -25.24
CA MET A 46 -5.26 13.59 -25.83
C MET A 46 -4.98 13.27 -27.31
N LEU A 47 -4.87 11.99 -27.68
CA LEU A 47 -4.65 11.58 -29.06
C LEU A 47 -5.84 11.89 -29.96
N ASP A 48 -7.06 11.70 -29.45
CA ASP A 48 -8.30 12.02 -30.18
C ASP A 48 -8.43 13.54 -30.35
N TRP A 49 -8.20 14.31 -29.27
CA TRP A 49 -8.18 15.77 -29.34
C TRP A 49 -7.16 16.31 -30.35
N GLN A 50 -5.94 15.77 -30.38
CA GLN A 50 -4.94 16.13 -31.39
C GLN A 50 -5.38 15.76 -32.81
N ARG A 51 -6.08 14.63 -32.98
CA ARG A 51 -6.59 14.21 -34.29
C ARG A 51 -7.63 15.19 -34.81
N ASP A 52 -8.56 15.61 -33.95
CA ASP A 52 -9.61 16.54 -34.30
C ASP A 52 -9.05 17.93 -34.59
N LEU A 53 -8.10 18.41 -33.78
CA LEU A 53 -7.42 19.68 -34.04
C LEU A 53 -6.63 19.68 -35.34
N ALA A 54 -5.88 18.62 -35.62
CA ALA A 54 -5.13 18.51 -36.87
C ALA A 54 -6.07 18.56 -38.08
N PHE A 55 -7.24 17.93 -37.97
CA PHE A 55 -8.27 17.96 -39.01
C PHE A 55 -8.89 19.36 -39.16
N THR A 56 -9.29 20.01 -38.06
CA THR A 56 -9.90 21.34 -38.09
C THR A 56 -8.96 22.43 -38.58
N LEU A 57 -7.68 22.38 -38.19
CA LEU A 57 -6.69 23.40 -38.52
C LEU A 57 -5.94 23.11 -39.84
N GLY A 58 -6.08 21.91 -40.39
CA GLY A 58 -5.34 21.49 -41.58
C GLY A 58 -3.83 21.39 -41.37
N VAL A 59 -3.37 21.23 -40.12
CA VAL A 59 -1.94 21.17 -39.75
C VAL A 59 -1.51 19.77 -39.36
N ALA A 60 -0.21 19.49 -39.49
CA ALA A 60 0.36 18.23 -39.03
C ALA A 60 0.31 18.09 -37.51
N ARG A 61 0.04 16.87 -37.01
CA ARG A 61 -0.02 16.56 -35.56
C ARG A 61 1.29 16.84 -34.82
N THR A 62 2.43 16.83 -35.51
CA THR A 62 3.74 17.14 -34.93
C THR A 62 3.88 18.61 -34.53
N LEU A 63 3.08 19.51 -35.12
CA LEU A 63 3.06 20.93 -34.78
C LEU A 63 2.13 21.25 -33.61
N LEU A 64 1.35 20.27 -33.14
CA LEU A 64 0.44 20.44 -32.01
C LEU A 64 1.16 20.17 -30.68
N PRO A 65 0.64 20.70 -29.55
CA PRO A 65 1.18 20.39 -28.22
C PRO A 65 1.25 18.88 -27.99
N LEU A 66 2.41 18.39 -27.51
CA LEU A 66 2.73 16.97 -27.34
C LEU A 66 2.83 16.16 -28.65
N GLY A 67 3.03 16.82 -29.81
CA GLY A 67 3.21 16.16 -31.10
C GLY A 67 4.37 15.16 -31.12
N ASP A 68 5.50 15.49 -30.46
CA ASP A 68 6.65 14.59 -30.34
C ASP A 68 6.39 13.39 -29.41
N GLN A 69 5.38 13.49 -28.55
CA GLN A 69 5.04 12.48 -27.56
C GLN A 69 3.90 11.55 -28.02
N VAL A 70 3.43 11.69 -29.27
CA VAL A 70 2.34 10.87 -29.84
C VAL A 70 2.65 9.38 -29.74
N ALA A 71 3.90 8.97 -29.96
CA ALA A 71 4.31 7.57 -29.84
C ALA A 71 4.14 7.05 -28.40
N LEU A 72 4.54 7.85 -27.40
CA LEU A 72 4.41 7.50 -25.99
C LEU A 72 2.95 7.45 -25.55
N LEU A 73 2.15 8.48 -25.89
CA LEU A 73 0.72 8.52 -25.59
C LEU A 73 0.00 7.32 -26.21
N ARG A 74 0.32 6.99 -27.46
CA ARG A 74 -0.23 5.81 -28.14
C ARG A 74 0.17 4.52 -27.43
N TRP A 75 1.41 4.42 -27.00
CA TRP A 75 1.88 3.25 -26.26
C TRP A 75 1.12 3.09 -24.94
N ILE A 76 0.96 4.16 -24.16
CA ILE A 76 0.23 4.15 -22.88
C ILE A 76 -1.24 3.77 -23.10
N ALA A 77 -1.90 4.36 -24.09
CA ALA A 77 -3.30 4.09 -24.40
C ALA A 77 -3.54 2.64 -24.87
N LEU A 78 -2.66 2.10 -25.72
CA LEU A 78 -2.78 0.73 -26.23
C LEU A 78 -2.37 -0.33 -25.20
N ASN A 79 -1.41 -0.03 -24.34
CA ASN A 79 -0.89 -0.95 -23.32
C ASN A 79 -1.45 -0.62 -21.94
N TRP A 80 -2.71 -0.17 -21.87
CA TRP A 80 -3.39 0.17 -20.61
C TRP A 80 -3.37 -0.99 -19.61
N PHE A 81 -3.47 -2.23 -20.10
CA PHE A 81 -3.39 -3.45 -19.29
C PHE A 81 -2.02 -3.68 -18.65
N VAL A 82 -0.96 -2.99 -19.11
CA VAL A 82 0.37 -2.97 -18.48
C VAL A 82 0.54 -1.70 -17.64
N ALA A 83 0.13 -0.54 -18.17
CA ALA A 83 0.27 0.74 -17.50
C ALA A 83 -0.44 0.77 -16.14
N ILE A 84 -1.66 0.20 -16.06
CA ILE A 84 -2.45 0.17 -14.82
C ILE A 84 -1.77 -0.71 -13.74
N PRO A 85 -1.43 -1.99 -13.99
CA PRO A 85 -0.74 -2.79 -12.98
C PRO A 85 0.62 -2.21 -12.57
N VAL A 86 1.39 -1.66 -13.51
CA VAL A 86 2.68 -1.05 -13.18
C VAL A 86 2.50 0.15 -12.26
N ALA A 87 1.57 1.07 -12.57
CA ALA A 87 1.26 2.20 -11.70
C ALA A 87 0.75 1.73 -10.33
N ALA A 88 -0.12 0.72 -10.29
CA ALA A 88 -0.62 0.11 -9.05
C ALA A 88 0.51 -0.43 -8.18
N LEU A 89 1.45 -1.19 -8.75
CA LEU A 89 2.58 -1.78 -8.02
C LEU A 89 3.55 -0.71 -7.51
N VAL A 90 3.85 0.31 -8.32
CA VAL A 90 4.74 1.41 -7.91
C VAL A 90 4.14 2.17 -6.73
N VAL A 91 2.86 2.54 -6.83
CA VAL A 91 2.18 3.27 -5.75
C VAL A 91 2.04 2.38 -4.50
N ALA A 92 1.66 1.11 -4.65
CA ALA A 92 1.59 0.14 -3.56
C ALA A 92 2.92 -0.03 -2.82
N ALA A 93 4.04 -0.11 -3.54
CA ALA A 93 5.36 -0.20 -2.93
C ALA A 93 5.68 1.05 -2.09
N LEU A 94 5.38 2.24 -2.61
CA LEU A 94 5.63 3.51 -1.92
C LEU A 94 4.74 3.66 -0.68
N THR A 95 3.43 3.47 -0.82
CA THR A 95 2.48 3.61 0.31
C THR A 95 2.64 2.50 1.32
N GLY A 96 2.98 1.28 0.89
CA GLY A 96 3.34 0.17 1.75
C GLY A 96 4.55 0.50 2.60
N LEU A 97 5.63 1.00 1.99
CA LEU A 97 6.82 1.41 2.73
C LEU A 97 6.48 2.50 3.77
N VAL A 98 5.72 3.52 3.38
CA VAL A 98 5.27 4.58 4.30
C VAL A 98 4.41 4.01 5.43
N GLY A 99 3.45 3.14 5.12
CA GLY A 99 2.59 2.50 6.11
C GLY A 99 3.39 1.64 7.10
N GLY A 100 4.36 0.88 6.61
CA GLY A 100 5.27 0.08 7.44
C GLY A 100 6.11 0.95 8.36
N LEU A 101 6.69 2.03 7.85
CA LEU A 101 7.46 3.00 8.65
C LEU A 101 6.60 3.66 9.73
N ILE A 102 5.38 4.08 9.41
CA ILE A 102 4.43 4.61 10.39
C ILE A 102 4.16 3.57 11.49
N GLY A 103 3.90 2.32 11.12
CA GLY A 103 3.69 1.22 12.06
C GLY A 103 4.90 0.99 12.97
N ALA A 104 6.11 0.99 12.42
CA ALA A 104 7.34 0.84 13.19
C ALA A 104 7.57 1.99 14.18
N VAL A 105 7.35 3.24 13.74
CA VAL A 105 7.46 4.44 14.58
C VAL A 105 6.45 4.40 15.72
N LEU A 106 5.21 4.00 15.45
CA LEU A 106 4.18 3.84 16.48
C LEU A 106 4.60 2.79 17.52
N ALA A 107 5.04 1.60 17.07
CA ALA A 107 5.50 0.55 17.98
C ALA A 107 6.68 1.00 18.86
N ALA A 108 7.68 1.65 18.26
CA ALA A 108 8.81 2.21 18.99
C ALA A 108 8.39 3.27 20.02
N SER A 109 7.42 4.11 19.66
CA SER A 109 6.87 5.14 20.54
C SER A 109 6.13 4.53 21.74
N TYR A 110 5.33 3.48 21.52
CA TYR A 110 4.68 2.74 22.60
C TYR A 110 5.69 2.05 23.52
N ASN A 111 6.74 1.43 22.97
CA ASN A 111 7.78 0.77 23.74
C ASN A 111 8.62 1.74 24.59
N ARG A 112 8.78 2.99 24.14
CA ARG A 112 9.49 4.04 24.87
C ARG A 112 8.60 4.78 25.88
N SER A 113 7.27 4.67 25.76
CA SER A 113 6.34 5.45 26.58
C SER A 113 6.39 5.05 28.06
N PRO A 114 6.48 6.01 29.00
CA PRO A 114 6.46 5.72 30.43
C PRO A 114 5.11 5.19 30.93
N ARG A 115 4.03 5.34 30.14
CA ARG A 115 2.71 4.74 30.39
C ARG A 115 2.72 3.26 29.99
N HIS A 116 3.44 2.45 30.75
CA HIS A 116 3.44 1.00 30.56
C HIS A 116 2.07 0.46 30.92
N ALA A 117 1.34 -0.08 29.94
CA ALA A 117 0.10 -0.77 30.20
C ALA A 117 0.40 -2.03 31.04
N ALA A 118 -0.11 -2.07 32.26
CA ALA A 118 -0.03 -3.22 33.13
C ALA A 118 -1.00 -4.29 32.58
N VAL A 119 -0.50 -5.48 32.27
CA VAL A 119 -1.35 -6.60 31.83
C VAL A 119 -1.31 -7.66 32.90
N VAL A 120 -2.45 -7.84 33.55
CA VAL A 120 -2.63 -8.94 34.48
C VAL A 120 -2.68 -10.22 33.65
N VAL A 121 -1.71 -11.10 33.87
CA VAL A 121 -1.64 -12.40 33.22
C VAL A 121 -2.16 -13.41 34.23
N GLU A 122 -3.23 -14.12 33.87
CA GLU A 122 -3.70 -15.27 34.65
C GLU A 122 -2.74 -16.45 34.39
N LEU A 123 -2.10 -16.94 35.45
CA LEU A 123 -1.31 -18.17 35.40
C LEU A 123 -2.21 -19.35 35.81
N PRO A 124 -2.18 -20.48 35.09
CA PRO A 124 -2.80 -21.71 35.58
C PRO A 124 -2.11 -22.16 36.88
N ASP A 125 -2.89 -22.62 37.87
CA ASP A 125 -2.34 -23.07 39.15
C ASP A 125 -1.51 -24.35 38.94
N GLU A 126 -0.37 -24.49 39.63
CA GLU A 126 0.60 -25.60 39.54
C GLU A 126 0.06 -26.98 40.02
N GLY A 127 -1.25 -27.22 39.97
CA GLY A 127 -1.91 -28.45 40.42
C GLY A 127 -2.72 -29.18 39.35
N GLU A 128 -2.80 -28.66 38.13
CA GLU A 128 -3.38 -29.40 36.99
C GLU A 128 -2.25 -30.21 36.31
N GLU A 129 -1.69 -31.13 37.09
CA GLU A 129 -0.91 -32.25 36.59
C GLU A 129 -1.83 -32.99 35.59
N LEU A 130 -1.44 -32.97 34.31
CA LEU A 130 -2.07 -33.75 33.26
C LEU A 130 -2.16 -35.20 33.73
N ASP A 131 -3.35 -35.62 34.15
CA ASP A 131 -3.65 -37.01 34.45
C ASP A 131 -3.35 -37.82 33.18
N PRO A 132 -2.31 -38.68 33.16
CA PRO A 132 -2.09 -39.54 32.02
C PRO A 132 -3.25 -40.54 32.00
N GLU A 133 -4.04 -40.55 30.92
CA GLU A 133 -5.10 -41.53 30.71
C GLU A 133 -4.65 -42.94 31.12
N PRO A 134 -5.38 -43.64 32.01
CA PRO A 134 -5.14 -45.04 32.24
C PRO A 134 -5.92 -45.85 31.21
N GLY A 135 -5.17 -46.50 30.30
CA GLY A 135 -5.49 -47.82 29.71
C GLY A 135 -6.78 -47.96 28.90
#